data_AF-A0ABC9F3U3-F1
#
_entry.id   AF-A0ABC9F3U3-F1
#
_cell.length_a   1.000
_cell.length_b   1.000
_cell.length_c   1.000
_cell.angle_alpha   90.00
_cell.angle_beta   90.00
_cell.angle_gamma   90.00
#
_symmetry.space_group_name_H-M   'P 1'
#
loop_
_entity.id
_entity.type
_entity.pdbx_description
1 polymer ?
#
loop_
_entity_poly.entity_id
_entity_poly.type
_entity_poly.pdbx_seq_one_letter_code
_entity_poly.pdbx_strand_id
1 'polypeptide(L)'
;MANPLTVLALGLALLLAAAGPAAAQNCGCAANLCCSKFGYCGSTSDYCGDGCQAGPCTGSTGGGSVDVASVVTDAFFNGIKSQAGGGCEGSNFYSRDAFLNAAGAYSGFAHGGSADDGKREIAAFFAHVTHETGHFCYISEINKDNSYCDASNTQWPCASGKKYYGRGPLQISWNYNYGPAGQSIGFDGLGNPDAVAQDPVIAFKTAFWFWMNNVHGVMPQGFGATIRAINGALECNGNNPAQMNARVGYYQQYCQQFGVDPGSNLTC
;
A
#
# COMPACT_ATOMS: atom_id res chain seq x y z
N MET A 1 56.72 -8.71 -70.62
CA MET A 1 55.99 -7.95 -71.65
C MET A 1 54.87 -7.19 -70.95
N ALA A 2 55.02 -5.87 -70.77
CA ALA A 2 53.93 -4.95 -70.40
C ALA A 2 53.06 -4.73 -71.66
N ASN A 3 51.74 -4.46 -71.59
CA ASN A 3 51.05 -3.24 -71.14
C ASN A 3 49.53 -3.43 -71.46
N PRO A 4 48.63 -2.43 -71.39
CA PRO A 4 48.07 -1.59 -70.31
C PRO A 4 46.52 -1.79 -70.21
N LEU A 5 45.72 -1.20 -69.31
CA LEU A 5 45.17 0.17 -69.39
C LEU A 5 44.18 0.38 -68.22
N THR A 6 44.50 1.40 -67.39
CA THR A 6 43.63 2.48 -66.84
C THR A 6 42.41 2.14 -65.96
N VAL A 7 42.29 2.54 -64.68
CA VAL A 7 42.30 3.87 -63.98
C VAL A 7 40.90 4.13 -63.39
N LEU A 8 40.81 4.28 -62.06
CA LEU A 8 39.95 5.18 -61.25
C LEU A 8 40.02 4.67 -59.78
N ALA A 9 40.82 5.24 -58.87
CA ALA A 9 40.67 6.49 -58.12
C ALA A 9 39.49 6.54 -57.13
N LEU A 10 39.83 6.76 -55.85
CA LEU A 10 39.00 7.17 -54.68
C LEU A 10 38.03 6.08 -54.17
N GLY A 11 38.10 5.56 -52.94
CA GLY A 11 38.40 6.18 -51.65
C GLY A 11 37.11 6.20 -50.83
N LEU A 12 36.97 5.37 -49.80
CA LEU A 12 36.11 5.72 -48.65
C LEU A 12 36.47 4.90 -47.41
N ALA A 13 36.59 5.66 -46.33
CA ALA A 13 37.02 5.28 -44.99
C ALA A 13 36.11 4.27 -44.32
N LEU A 14 36.70 3.56 -43.35
CA LEU A 14 36.00 2.80 -42.32
C LEU A 14 34.88 3.63 -41.69
N LEU A 15 33.64 3.15 -41.81
CA LEU A 15 32.55 3.54 -40.91
C LEU A 15 32.54 2.57 -39.73
N LEU A 16 33.30 2.91 -38.68
CA LEU A 16 32.92 2.52 -37.32
C LEU A 16 31.64 3.28 -36.99
N ALA A 17 30.49 2.58 -37.01
CA ALA A 17 29.29 3.09 -36.38
C ALA A 17 29.49 3.03 -34.86
N ALA A 18 30.00 4.11 -34.28
CA ALA A 18 29.87 4.37 -32.86
C ALA A 18 28.38 4.55 -32.56
N ALA A 19 27.78 3.57 -31.88
CA ALA A 19 26.55 3.82 -31.13
C ALA A 19 26.91 4.82 -30.02
N GLY A 20 26.72 6.11 -30.29
CA GLY A 20 26.82 7.15 -29.27
C GLY A 20 25.78 6.91 -28.17
N PRO A 21 26.00 7.42 -26.95
CA PRO A 21 24.97 7.41 -25.93
C PRO A 21 23.74 8.15 -26.48
N ALA A 22 22.59 7.48 -26.50
CA ALA A 22 21.32 8.11 -26.87
C ALA A 22 21.12 9.33 -25.97
N ALA A 23 21.26 10.51 -26.56
CA ALA A 23 21.05 11.77 -25.87
C ALA A 23 19.56 11.85 -25.48
N ALA A 24 19.25 11.65 -24.20
CA ALA A 24 17.97 12.05 -23.63
C ALA A 24 17.92 13.58 -23.61
N GLN A 25 17.31 14.23 -24.61
CA GLN A 25 17.32 15.69 -24.69
C GLN A 25 15.98 16.27 -25.18
N ASN A 26 15.19 16.69 -24.18
CA ASN A 26 14.24 17.80 -24.16
C ASN A 26 13.04 17.75 -25.13
N CYS A 27 11.85 17.43 -24.60
CA CYS A 27 10.60 17.38 -25.36
C CYS A 27 10.25 18.73 -26.02
N GLY A 28 10.19 18.75 -27.35
CA GLY A 28 9.75 19.88 -28.19
C GLY A 28 8.71 19.46 -29.23
N CYS A 29 7.78 18.59 -28.84
CA CYS A 29 6.82 17.99 -29.75
C CYS A 29 5.80 19.00 -30.29
N ALA A 30 5.27 18.74 -31.49
CA ALA A 30 4.12 19.46 -32.03
C ALA A 30 2.90 19.33 -31.08
N ALA A 31 2.01 20.32 -31.08
CA ALA A 31 0.94 20.45 -30.09
C ALA A 31 -0.02 19.23 -29.98
N ASN A 32 -0.11 18.41 -31.03
CA ASN A 32 -0.96 17.22 -31.09
C ASN A 32 -0.20 15.90 -30.86
N LEU A 33 1.07 15.94 -30.45
CA LEU A 33 1.92 14.77 -30.22
C LEU A 33 2.38 14.69 -28.77
N CYS A 34 2.42 13.46 -28.25
CA CYS A 34 2.89 13.13 -26.92
C CYS A 34 4.41 12.93 -26.92
N CYS A 35 5.07 13.31 -25.84
CA CYS A 35 6.46 12.98 -25.57
C CYS A 35 6.52 11.73 -24.69
N SER A 36 7.08 10.63 -25.17
CA SER A 36 7.18 9.38 -24.44
C SER A 36 8.13 9.47 -23.25
N LYS A 37 8.12 8.44 -22.39
CA LYS A 37 9.04 8.31 -21.25
C LYS A 37 10.53 8.29 -21.63
N PHE A 38 10.84 8.08 -22.91
CA PHE A 38 12.19 8.07 -23.44
C PHE A 38 12.53 9.34 -24.23
N GLY A 39 11.63 10.35 -24.25
CA GLY A 39 11.85 11.62 -24.91
C GLY A 39 11.54 11.64 -26.42
N TYR A 40 10.69 10.72 -26.91
CA TYR A 40 10.31 10.67 -28.34
C TYR A 40 8.89 11.17 -28.57
N CYS A 41 8.63 11.83 -29.70
CA CYS A 41 7.30 12.34 -30.04
C CYS A 41 6.45 11.32 -30.82
N GLY A 42 5.18 11.14 -30.45
CA GLY A 42 4.25 10.27 -31.17
C GLY A 42 2.81 10.38 -30.66
N SER A 43 1.87 9.70 -31.32
CA SER A 43 0.42 9.80 -31.02
C SER A 43 -0.21 8.46 -30.61
N THR A 44 0.56 7.37 -30.54
CA THR A 44 0.06 6.06 -30.11
C THR A 44 0.24 5.87 -28.60
N SER A 45 -0.35 4.81 -28.04
CA SER A 45 -0.24 4.47 -26.61
C SER A 45 1.20 4.36 -26.11
N ASP A 46 2.15 3.96 -26.95
CA ASP A 46 3.56 3.83 -26.55
C ASP A 46 4.23 5.19 -26.26
N TYR A 47 3.65 6.28 -26.79
CA TYR A 47 4.13 7.65 -26.62
C TYR A 47 3.24 8.44 -25.66
N CYS A 48 1.92 8.24 -25.77
CA CYS A 48 0.91 8.96 -25.02
C CYS A 48 0.51 8.29 -23.71
N GLY A 49 0.83 7.01 -23.51
CA GLY A 49 0.52 6.25 -22.32
C GLY A 49 1.60 6.38 -21.24
N ASP A 50 1.95 5.25 -20.62
CA ASP A 50 2.76 5.21 -19.41
C ASP A 50 4.09 5.97 -19.51
N GLY A 51 4.25 6.95 -18.62
CA GLY A 51 5.45 7.78 -18.51
C GLY A 51 5.56 8.87 -19.58
N CYS A 52 4.49 9.18 -20.30
CA CYS A 52 4.42 10.34 -21.16
C CYS A 52 4.80 11.63 -20.40
N GLN A 53 5.78 12.37 -20.93
CA GLN A 53 6.41 13.53 -20.31
C GLN A 53 5.72 14.86 -20.68
N ALA A 54 5.07 14.95 -21.84
CA ALA A 54 4.41 16.17 -22.35
C ALA A 54 3.41 15.86 -23.50
N GLY A 55 2.51 16.79 -23.84
CA GLY A 55 1.54 16.63 -24.94
C GLY A 55 0.19 16.05 -24.47
N PRO A 56 -0.68 15.58 -25.39
CA PRO A 56 -1.99 15.01 -25.07
C PRO A 56 -1.87 13.58 -24.51
N CYS A 57 -1.08 13.40 -23.46
CA CYS A 57 -0.88 12.11 -22.78
C CYS A 57 -2.22 11.51 -22.37
N THR A 58 -2.53 10.33 -22.87
CA THR A 58 -3.72 9.55 -22.54
C THR A 58 -3.45 8.81 -21.24
N GLY A 59 -3.98 9.34 -20.14
CA GLY A 59 -3.67 8.88 -18.78
C GLY A 59 -2.86 9.92 -18.00
N SER A 60 -3.50 11.03 -17.64
CA SER A 60 -3.06 11.82 -16.49
C SER A 60 -3.70 11.17 -15.27
N THR A 61 -2.96 10.59 -14.33
CA THR A 61 -1.85 11.20 -13.60
C THR A 61 -0.62 10.31 -13.55
N GLY A 62 0.50 10.82 -14.10
CA GLY A 62 1.89 10.63 -13.68
C GLY A 62 2.37 9.26 -13.18
N GLY A 63 3.59 8.88 -13.61
CA GLY A 63 4.47 7.99 -12.84
C GLY A 63 4.92 8.62 -11.50
N GLY A 64 3.96 9.18 -10.76
CA GLY A 64 4.10 9.77 -9.44
C GLY A 64 3.46 8.84 -8.43
N SER A 65 4.20 8.62 -7.36
CA SER A 65 3.75 8.03 -6.10
C SER A 65 2.38 8.62 -5.70
N VAL A 66 1.46 7.78 -5.19
CA VAL A 66 0.19 8.28 -4.66
C VAL A 66 0.48 9.09 -3.39
N ASP A 67 0.01 10.33 -3.30
CA ASP A 67 0.07 11.04 -2.03
C ASP A 67 -1.05 10.51 -1.12
N VAL A 68 -0.67 9.73 -0.11
CA VAL A 68 -1.57 9.14 0.89
C VAL A 68 -2.45 10.22 1.54
N ALA A 69 -1.90 11.42 1.80
CA ALA A 69 -2.66 12.51 2.43
C ALA A 69 -3.76 13.07 1.52
N SER A 70 -3.52 13.08 0.19
CA SER A 70 -4.50 13.51 -0.81
C SER A 70 -5.65 12.52 -0.98
N VAL A 71 -5.39 11.21 -0.86
CA VAL A 71 -6.40 10.16 -0.99
C VAL A 71 -7.21 10.03 0.29
N VAL A 72 -6.53 9.95 1.43
CA VAL A 72 -7.17 9.85 2.75
C VAL A 72 -7.51 11.26 3.22
N THR A 73 -8.61 11.81 2.71
CA THR A 73 -9.12 13.13 3.13
C THR A 73 -9.79 13.06 4.51
N ASP A 74 -9.98 14.22 5.16
CA ASP A 74 -10.82 14.30 6.37
C ASP A 74 -12.23 13.80 6.12
N ALA A 75 -12.80 14.06 4.95
CA ALA A 75 -14.14 13.59 4.59
C ALA A 75 -14.20 12.06 4.53
N PHE A 76 -13.23 11.41 3.91
CA PHE A 76 -13.14 9.95 3.87
C PHE A 76 -12.97 9.37 5.27
N PHE A 77 -11.96 9.84 6.01
CA PHE A 77 -11.63 9.29 7.33
C PHE A 77 -12.78 9.48 8.33
N ASN A 78 -13.37 10.69 8.38
CA ASN A 78 -14.51 10.96 9.25
C ASN A 78 -15.79 10.27 8.77
N GLY A 79 -15.94 10.02 7.46
CA GLY A 79 -17.04 9.23 6.90
C GLY A 79 -17.05 7.77 7.32
N ILE A 80 -15.87 7.18 7.58
CA ILE A 80 -15.78 5.87 8.26
C ILE A 80 -16.28 6.02 9.69
N LYS A 81 -15.70 6.94 10.46
CA LYS A 81 -16.02 7.14 11.88
C LYS A 81 -17.50 7.46 12.14
N SER A 82 -18.15 8.20 11.27
CA SER A 82 -19.55 8.60 11.44
C SER A 82 -20.54 7.43 11.35
N GLN A 83 -20.10 6.27 10.85
CA GLN A 83 -20.92 5.05 10.81
C GLN A 83 -20.89 4.28 12.13
N ALA A 84 -19.94 4.59 13.02
CA ALA A 84 -19.91 4.03 14.36
C ALA A 84 -21.06 4.59 15.21
N GLY A 85 -21.61 3.76 16.11
CA GLY A 85 -22.63 4.19 17.05
C GLY A 85 -22.14 5.26 18.03
N GLY A 86 -23.07 5.97 18.68
CA GLY A 86 -22.71 6.88 19.77
C GLY A 86 -22.04 6.15 20.94
N GLY A 87 -21.05 6.79 21.57
CA GLY A 87 -20.39 6.24 22.77
C GLY A 87 -19.20 5.31 22.52
N CYS A 88 -18.74 5.19 21.28
CA CYS A 88 -17.57 4.39 20.93
C CYS A 88 -16.27 4.92 21.57
N GLU A 89 -15.49 4.04 22.19
CA GLU A 89 -14.21 4.39 22.82
C GLU A 89 -13.21 5.01 21.83
N GLY A 90 -13.22 4.56 20.57
CA GLY A 90 -12.32 5.04 19.52
C GLY A 90 -12.64 6.43 18.99
N SER A 91 -13.79 7.03 19.36
CA SER A 91 -14.29 8.29 18.80
C SER A 91 -13.29 9.44 18.91
N ASN A 92 -12.63 9.57 20.06
CA ASN A 92 -11.63 10.61 20.34
C ASN A 92 -10.18 10.10 20.21
N PHE A 93 -10.00 8.82 19.88
CA PHE A 93 -8.69 8.18 19.80
C PHE A 93 -8.15 8.20 18.37
N TYR A 94 -8.93 7.67 17.42
CA TYR A 94 -8.48 7.59 16.03
C TYR A 94 -8.68 8.93 15.32
N SER A 95 -7.60 9.52 14.82
CA SER A 95 -7.63 10.74 14.01
C SER A 95 -6.86 10.56 12.71
N ARG A 96 -7.24 11.34 11.69
CA ARG A 96 -6.51 11.39 10.43
C ARG A 96 -5.06 11.85 10.64
N ASP A 97 -4.84 12.80 11.54
CA ASP A 97 -3.49 13.27 11.86
C ASP A 97 -2.61 12.18 12.47
N ALA A 98 -3.16 11.37 13.39
CA ALA A 98 -2.42 10.23 13.95
C ALA A 98 -2.11 9.18 12.87
N PHE A 99 -3.06 8.92 11.97
CA PHE A 99 -2.86 8.06 10.80
C PHE A 99 -1.73 8.58 9.90
N LEU A 100 -1.76 9.85 9.50
CA LEU A 100 -0.74 10.43 8.61
C LEU A 100 0.64 10.52 9.28
N ASN A 101 0.69 10.83 10.58
CA ASN A 101 1.92 10.81 11.35
C ASN A 101 2.55 9.40 11.32
N ALA A 102 1.75 8.37 11.58
CA ALA A 102 2.21 6.99 11.52
C ALA A 102 2.61 6.57 10.09
N ALA A 103 1.82 6.93 9.08
CA ALA A 103 2.08 6.60 7.67
C ALA A 103 3.43 7.16 7.18
N GLY A 104 3.84 8.33 7.67
CA GLY A 104 5.14 8.94 7.35
C GLY A 104 6.35 8.08 7.73
N ALA A 105 6.20 7.08 8.62
CA ALA A 105 7.25 6.12 8.95
C ALA A 105 7.33 4.90 8.00
N TYR A 106 6.38 4.74 7.08
CA TYR A 106 6.24 3.57 6.21
C TYR A 106 6.18 3.99 4.73
N SER A 107 7.29 4.47 4.18
CA SER A 107 7.36 5.00 2.81
C SER A 107 7.00 4.01 1.70
N GLY A 108 7.03 2.69 1.98
CA GLY A 108 6.60 1.66 1.04
C GLY A 108 5.08 1.48 0.94
N PHE A 109 4.33 1.92 1.96
CA PHE A 109 2.87 1.79 1.98
C PHE A 109 2.24 2.63 0.86
N ALA A 110 1.39 2.01 0.05
CA ALA A 110 0.76 2.60 -1.14
C ALA A 110 1.72 2.93 -2.29
N HIS A 111 2.98 2.49 -2.20
CA HIS A 111 4.05 2.84 -3.14
C HIS A 111 4.70 1.62 -3.81
N GLY A 112 4.06 0.45 -3.73
CA GLY A 112 4.55 -0.79 -4.35
C GLY A 112 4.31 -0.90 -5.86
N GLY A 113 3.55 0.03 -6.47
CA GLY A 113 3.13 -0.06 -7.87
C GLY A 113 2.65 1.29 -8.44
N SER A 114 1.62 1.23 -9.28
CA SER A 114 0.98 2.42 -9.86
C SER A 114 0.20 3.24 -8.82
N ALA A 115 -0.22 4.46 -9.19
CA ALA A 115 -1.10 5.26 -8.33
C ALA A 115 -2.43 4.54 -8.01
N ASP A 116 -2.95 3.76 -8.96
CA ASP A 116 -4.14 2.95 -8.74
C ASP A 116 -3.87 1.76 -7.81
N ASP A 117 -2.69 1.13 -7.89
CA ASP A 117 -2.28 0.12 -6.89
C ASP A 117 -2.19 0.72 -5.49
N GLY A 118 -1.64 1.94 -5.39
CA GLY A 118 -1.59 2.67 -4.13
C GLY A 118 -2.97 3.00 -3.56
N LYS A 119 -3.91 3.46 -4.40
CA LYS A 119 -5.31 3.68 -3.98
C LYS A 119 -5.98 2.38 -3.53
N ARG A 120 -5.77 1.27 -4.25
CA ARG A 120 -6.27 -0.05 -3.85
C ARG A 120 -5.67 -0.50 -2.52
N GLU A 121 -4.38 -0.28 -2.30
CA GLU A 121 -3.74 -0.62 -1.02
C GLU A 121 -4.31 0.20 0.14
N ILE A 122 -4.52 1.51 -0.05
CA ILE A 122 -5.17 2.36 0.94
C ILE A 122 -6.59 1.87 1.21
N ALA A 123 -7.38 1.58 0.17
CA ALA A 123 -8.74 1.07 0.32
C ALA A 123 -8.77 -0.28 1.06
N ALA A 124 -7.86 -1.18 0.75
CA ALA A 124 -7.75 -2.49 1.38
C ALA A 124 -7.39 -2.36 2.87
N PHE A 125 -6.39 -1.53 3.19
CA PHE A 125 -6.00 -1.25 4.57
C PHE A 125 -7.19 -0.75 5.39
N PHE A 126 -7.90 0.29 4.91
CA PHE A 126 -9.05 0.83 5.62
C PHE A 126 -10.23 -0.14 5.68
N ALA A 127 -10.45 -0.98 4.65
CA ALA A 127 -11.51 -1.98 4.69
C ALA A 127 -11.30 -3.00 5.81
N HIS A 128 -10.06 -3.45 5.99
CA HIS A 128 -9.70 -4.31 7.12
C HIS A 128 -9.83 -3.57 8.45
N VAL A 129 -9.31 -2.36 8.55
CA VAL A 129 -9.42 -1.55 9.78
C VAL A 129 -10.88 -1.33 10.18
N THR A 130 -11.75 -0.97 9.23
CA THR A 130 -13.19 -0.80 9.48
C THR A 130 -13.81 -2.07 10.03
N HIS A 131 -13.44 -3.23 9.47
CA HIS A 131 -13.94 -4.52 9.93
C HIS A 131 -13.46 -4.83 11.36
N GLU A 132 -12.16 -4.72 11.63
CA GLU A 132 -11.56 -5.07 12.93
C GLU A 132 -12.05 -4.17 14.08
N THR A 133 -12.28 -2.90 13.79
CA THR A 133 -12.60 -1.89 14.81
C THR A 133 -14.08 -1.55 14.88
N GLY A 134 -14.90 -2.09 13.97
CA GLY A 134 -16.29 -1.67 13.82
C GLY A 134 -16.40 -0.18 13.50
N HIS A 135 -15.80 0.27 12.39
CA HIS A 135 -15.77 1.67 11.96
C HIS A 135 -15.05 2.61 12.95
N PHE A 136 -13.89 2.20 13.45
CA PHE A 136 -13.13 2.91 14.50
C PHE A 136 -13.87 3.01 15.85
N CYS A 137 -14.84 2.13 16.10
CA CYS A 137 -15.55 2.14 17.38
C CYS A 137 -14.67 1.63 18.53
N TYR A 138 -13.94 0.54 18.28
CA TYR A 138 -13.15 -0.18 19.27
C TYR A 138 -11.65 0.07 19.11
N ILE A 139 -10.98 0.30 20.24
CA ILE A 139 -9.54 0.38 20.40
C ILE A 139 -9.01 -1.00 20.81
N SER A 140 -9.69 -1.66 21.74
CA SER A 140 -9.27 -2.96 22.27
C SER A 140 -10.34 -4.03 22.03
N GLU A 141 -9.91 -5.27 21.91
CA GLU A 141 -10.79 -6.45 21.87
C GLU A 141 -11.81 -6.39 23.01
N ILE A 142 -13.07 -6.73 22.71
CA ILE A 142 -14.16 -6.67 23.70
C ILE A 142 -13.91 -7.69 24.81
N ASN A 143 -13.60 -8.94 24.45
CA ASN A 143 -13.26 -9.98 25.40
C ASN A 143 -11.74 -9.97 25.67
N LYS A 144 -11.35 -9.62 26.90
CA LYS A 144 -9.95 -9.52 27.31
C LYS A 144 -9.53 -10.65 28.26
N ASP A 145 -10.28 -11.75 28.30
CA ASP A 145 -10.02 -12.86 29.22
C ASP A 145 -8.76 -13.62 28.82
N ASN A 146 -8.62 -13.93 27.53
CA ASN A 146 -7.44 -14.60 26.98
C ASN A 146 -6.20 -13.67 27.08
N SER A 147 -5.08 -14.23 27.54
CA SER A 147 -3.81 -13.51 27.62
C SER A 147 -3.13 -13.37 26.26
N TYR A 148 -3.50 -14.18 25.27
CA TYR A 148 -2.82 -14.29 23.97
C TYR A 148 -1.31 -14.44 24.14
N CYS A 149 -0.92 -15.26 25.11
CA CYS A 149 0.47 -15.57 25.40
C CYS A 149 0.79 -16.97 24.87
N ASP A 150 1.63 -17.03 23.84
CA ASP A 150 2.33 -18.25 23.48
C ASP A 150 3.61 -18.37 24.31
N ALA A 151 3.53 -19.12 25.41
CA ALA A 151 4.64 -19.37 26.31
C ALA A 151 5.76 -20.22 25.69
N SER A 152 5.52 -20.87 24.54
CA SER A 152 6.56 -21.61 23.82
C SER A 152 7.49 -20.70 23.03
N ASN A 153 7.08 -19.45 22.75
CA ASN A 153 7.90 -18.47 22.06
C ASN A 153 8.93 -17.84 23.01
N THR A 154 10.17 -18.35 22.97
CA THR A 154 11.27 -17.88 23.81
C THR A 154 11.95 -16.60 23.30
N GLN A 155 11.77 -16.27 22.01
CA GLN A 155 12.29 -15.03 21.43
C GLN A 155 11.51 -13.81 21.92
N TRP A 156 10.19 -13.96 22.08
CA TRP A 156 9.28 -12.91 22.53
C TRP A 156 8.51 -13.36 23.78
N PRO A 157 9.20 -13.47 24.93
CA PRO A 157 8.61 -14.04 26.14
C PRO A 157 7.47 -13.16 26.68
N CYS A 158 6.43 -13.79 27.21
CA CYS A 158 5.34 -13.06 27.84
C CYS A 158 5.81 -12.39 29.15
N ALA A 159 5.54 -11.10 29.30
CA ALA A 159 5.80 -10.39 30.54
C ALA A 159 4.74 -10.74 31.59
N SER A 160 5.17 -10.88 32.85
CA SER A 160 4.28 -11.20 33.97
C SER A 160 3.16 -10.17 34.11
N GLY A 161 1.92 -10.65 34.23
CA GLY A 161 0.73 -9.82 34.39
C GLY A 161 0.28 -9.06 33.13
N LYS A 162 0.95 -9.26 31.99
CA LYS A 162 0.59 -8.61 30.72
C LYS A 162 -0.27 -9.52 29.84
N LYS A 163 -1.11 -8.88 29.00
CA LYS A 163 -1.97 -9.55 28.03
C LYS A 163 -1.83 -8.92 26.65
N TYR A 164 -1.84 -9.76 25.64
CA TYR A 164 -1.58 -9.42 24.24
C TYR A 164 -2.83 -9.61 23.36
N TYR A 165 -4.02 -9.34 23.92
CA TYR A 165 -5.28 -9.30 23.16
C TYR A 165 -5.25 -8.20 22.10
N GLY A 166 -6.23 -8.21 21.19
CA GLY A 166 -6.32 -7.28 20.08
C GLY A 166 -6.32 -5.81 20.52
N ARG A 167 -5.43 -5.00 19.95
CA ARG A 167 -5.46 -3.52 20.11
C ARG A 167 -5.20 -2.82 18.78
N GLY A 168 -5.72 -1.60 18.66
CA GLY A 168 -5.48 -0.71 17.53
C GLY A 168 -6.20 -1.11 16.22
N PRO A 169 -5.86 -0.46 15.10
CA PRO A 169 -6.61 -0.53 13.85
C PRO A 169 -6.71 -1.91 13.21
N LEU A 170 -5.68 -2.75 13.34
CA LEU A 170 -5.68 -4.14 12.84
C LEU A 170 -5.68 -5.16 13.98
N GLN A 171 -6.10 -4.76 15.19
CA GLN A 171 -6.22 -5.64 16.36
C GLN A 171 -4.97 -6.52 16.59
N ILE A 172 -3.77 -5.90 16.64
CA ILE A 172 -2.52 -6.64 16.86
C ILE A 172 -2.65 -7.50 18.12
N SER A 173 -2.36 -8.79 17.96
CA SER A 173 -2.59 -9.82 18.97
C SER A 173 -1.37 -10.72 19.09
N TRP A 174 -1.17 -11.35 20.25
CA TRP A 174 -0.07 -12.25 20.61
C TRP A 174 1.29 -11.62 20.92
N ASN A 175 1.98 -12.16 21.93
CA ASN A 175 3.33 -11.75 22.35
C ASN A 175 4.33 -11.72 21.18
N TYR A 176 4.26 -12.69 20.28
CA TYR A 176 5.15 -12.78 19.13
C TYR A 176 4.88 -11.75 18.02
N ASN A 177 3.79 -10.99 18.09
CA ASN A 177 3.57 -9.82 17.24
C ASN A 177 3.89 -8.53 18.00
N TYR A 178 3.46 -8.41 19.26
CA TYR A 178 3.75 -7.23 20.09
C TYR A 178 5.25 -6.99 20.28
N GLY A 179 6.03 -8.05 20.53
CA GLY A 179 7.47 -7.98 20.69
C GLY A 179 8.20 -7.35 19.50
N PRO A 180 8.13 -7.94 18.29
CA PRO A 180 8.83 -7.39 17.13
C PRO A 180 8.23 -6.06 16.63
N ALA A 181 6.93 -5.84 16.78
CA ALA A 181 6.34 -4.53 16.50
C ALA A 181 6.91 -3.45 17.42
N GLY A 182 6.99 -3.74 18.73
CA GLY A 182 7.61 -2.88 19.74
C GLY A 182 9.05 -2.53 19.39
N GLN A 183 9.85 -3.55 19.06
CA GLN A 183 11.23 -3.38 18.64
C GLN A 183 11.36 -2.48 17.40
N SER A 184 10.52 -2.67 16.38
CA SER A 184 10.57 -1.90 15.13
C SER A 184 10.11 -0.45 15.32
N ILE A 185 9.14 -0.20 16.21
CA ILE A 185 8.49 1.10 16.36
C ILE A 185 9.18 1.95 17.45
N GLY A 186 9.88 1.30 18.38
CA GLY A 186 10.56 1.97 19.49
C GLY A 186 9.71 2.07 20.76
N PHE A 187 8.87 1.08 21.06
CA PHE A 187 8.15 0.98 22.34
C PHE A 187 8.30 -0.43 22.95
N ASP A 188 8.11 -0.54 24.27
CA ASP A 188 8.15 -1.83 24.95
C ASP A 188 6.87 -2.63 24.70
N GLY A 189 6.84 -3.40 23.61
CA GLY A 189 5.68 -4.21 23.23
C GLY A 189 5.36 -5.36 24.19
N LEU A 190 6.36 -5.88 24.91
CA LEU A 190 6.16 -7.00 25.84
C LEU A 190 5.78 -6.53 27.24
N GLY A 191 6.48 -5.54 27.79
CA GLY A 191 6.24 -4.98 29.11
C GLY A 191 5.16 -3.89 29.15
N ASN A 192 4.88 -3.21 28.03
CA ASN A 192 3.84 -2.19 27.92
C ASN A 192 2.95 -2.34 26.66
N PRO A 193 2.28 -3.49 26.46
CA PRO A 193 1.37 -3.68 25.33
C PRO A 193 0.18 -2.69 25.32
N ASP A 194 -0.20 -2.14 26.48
CA ASP A 194 -1.29 -1.16 26.58
C ASP A 194 -0.96 0.17 25.90
N ALA A 195 0.32 0.45 25.60
CA ALA A 195 0.71 1.63 24.81
C ALA A 195 -0.05 1.72 23.48
N VAL A 196 -0.35 0.57 22.85
CA VAL A 196 -1.10 0.50 21.59
C VAL A 196 -2.54 1.02 21.74
N ALA A 197 -3.13 0.93 22.93
CA ALA A 197 -4.46 1.45 23.22
C ALA A 197 -4.47 2.85 23.87
N GLN A 198 -3.29 3.40 24.17
CA GLN A 198 -3.13 4.68 24.86
C GLN A 198 -2.58 5.78 23.94
N ASP A 199 -1.78 5.41 22.94
CA ASP A 199 -1.19 6.33 21.98
C ASP A 199 -1.70 5.99 20.56
N PRO A 200 -2.49 6.87 19.91
CA PRO A 200 -3.06 6.61 18.61
C PRO A 200 -2.02 6.54 17.48
N VAL A 201 -0.87 7.20 17.62
CA VAL A 201 0.23 7.09 16.64
C VAL A 201 0.88 5.72 16.78
N ILE A 202 1.13 5.22 18.00
CA ILE A 202 1.61 3.84 18.21
C ILE A 202 0.58 2.85 17.66
N ALA A 203 -0.72 3.06 17.92
CA ALA A 203 -1.79 2.23 17.40
C ALA A 203 -1.71 2.09 15.87
N PHE A 204 -1.66 3.21 15.13
CA PHE A 204 -1.50 3.16 13.68
C PHE A 204 -0.17 2.57 13.23
N LYS A 205 0.96 2.87 13.91
CA LYS A 205 2.25 2.27 13.57
C LYS A 205 2.23 0.75 13.72
N THR A 206 1.57 0.19 14.72
CA THR A 206 1.43 -1.28 14.84
C THR A 206 0.62 -1.88 13.68
N ALA A 207 -0.43 -1.20 13.23
CA ALA A 207 -1.20 -1.62 12.07
C ALA A 207 -0.37 -1.55 10.78
N PHE A 208 0.38 -0.46 10.56
CA PHE A 208 1.30 -0.35 9.42
C PHE A 208 2.42 -1.39 9.48
N TRP A 209 3.01 -1.61 10.66
CA TRP A 209 4.01 -2.65 10.85
C TRP A 209 3.46 -4.01 10.44
N PHE A 210 2.27 -4.39 10.93
CA PHE A 210 1.66 -5.67 10.57
C PHE A 210 1.40 -5.75 9.07
N TRP A 211 0.81 -4.69 8.51
CA TRP A 211 0.49 -4.60 7.08
C TRP A 211 1.74 -4.78 6.21
N MET A 212 2.80 -4.01 6.45
CA MET A 212 3.99 -4.04 5.62
C MET A 212 4.76 -5.37 5.73
N ASN A 213 4.70 -6.05 6.88
CA ASN A 213 5.40 -7.32 7.08
C ASN A 213 4.59 -8.55 6.61
N ASN A 214 3.27 -8.49 6.59
CA ASN A 214 2.42 -9.69 6.37
C ASN A 214 1.42 -9.55 5.21
N VAL A 215 1.05 -8.34 4.81
CA VAL A 215 -0.07 -8.09 3.89
C VAL A 215 0.35 -7.39 2.60
N HIS A 216 1.21 -6.38 2.68
CA HIS A 216 1.66 -5.58 1.53
C HIS A 216 2.15 -6.46 0.35
N GLY A 217 2.97 -7.47 0.65
CA GLY A 217 3.54 -8.36 -0.37
C GLY A 217 2.51 -9.23 -1.13
N VAL A 218 1.29 -9.38 -0.61
CA VAL A 218 0.23 -10.17 -1.27
C VAL A 218 -0.83 -9.30 -1.96
N MET A 219 -0.73 -7.96 -1.86
CA MET A 219 -1.64 -7.04 -2.57
C MET A 219 -1.79 -7.35 -4.07
N PRO A 220 -0.73 -7.68 -4.84
CA PRO A 220 -0.87 -8.01 -6.26
C PRO A 220 -1.70 -9.26 -6.56
N GLN A 221 -1.98 -10.10 -5.56
CA GLN A 221 -2.77 -11.32 -5.71
C GLN A 221 -4.29 -11.05 -5.60
N GLY A 222 -4.69 -9.86 -5.14
CA GLY A 222 -6.06 -9.42 -4.94
C GLY A 222 -6.48 -9.35 -3.47
N PHE A 223 -7.60 -8.68 -3.20
CA PHE A 223 -8.08 -8.41 -1.83
C PHE A 223 -8.38 -9.70 -1.02
N GLY A 224 -8.79 -10.79 -1.67
CA GLY A 224 -8.97 -12.08 -0.99
C GLY A 224 -7.67 -12.62 -0.37
N ALA A 225 -6.51 -12.30 -0.96
CA ALA A 225 -5.22 -12.68 -0.41
C ALA A 225 -4.88 -11.89 0.86
N THR A 226 -5.32 -10.63 0.97
CA THR A 226 -5.12 -9.82 2.18
C THR A 226 -6.02 -10.29 3.33
N ILE A 227 -7.26 -10.69 3.04
CA ILE A 227 -8.12 -11.38 4.02
C ILE A 227 -7.43 -12.66 4.53
N ARG A 228 -6.85 -13.44 3.61
CA ARG A 228 -6.15 -14.67 3.96
C ARG A 228 -4.92 -14.42 4.84
N ALA A 229 -4.16 -13.35 4.55
CA ALA A 229 -2.99 -12.96 5.33
C ALA A 229 -3.35 -12.48 6.74
N ILE A 230 -4.49 -11.81 6.90
CA ILE A 230 -4.94 -11.29 8.21
C ILE A 230 -5.60 -12.38 9.06
N ASN A 231 -6.55 -13.14 8.49
CA ASN A 231 -7.34 -14.09 9.27
C ASN A 231 -7.82 -15.31 8.46
N GLY A 232 -7.00 -15.79 7.54
CA GLY A 232 -7.41 -16.80 6.57
C GLY A 232 -7.85 -18.14 7.16
N ALA A 233 -7.32 -18.52 8.31
CA ALA A 233 -7.74 -19.74 9.00
C ALA A 233 -9.20 -19.69 9.48
N LEU A 234 -9.68 -18.51 9.88
CA LEU A 234 -11.02 -18.33 10.44
C LEU A 234 -12.06 -17.88 9.41
N GLU A 235 -11.65 -17.14 8.38
CA GLU A 235 -12.61 -16.47 7.49
C GLU A 235 -12.69 -17.06 6.08
N CYS A 236 -11.58 -17.58 5.54
CA CYS A 236 -11.54 -18.08 4.17
C CYS A 236 -12.05 -19.52 4.04
N ASN A 237 -12.17 -20.01 2.80
CA ASN A 237 -12.56 -21.37 2.42
C ASN A 237 -13.94 -21.79 2.95
N GLY A 238 -14.85 -20.81 3.08
CA GLY A 238 -16.21 -21.04 3.57
C GLY A 238 -16.38 -21.05 5.09
N ASN A 239 -15.31 -20.79 5.87
CA ASN A 239 -15.36 -20.84 7.33
C ASN A 239 -16.21 -19.70 7.93
N ASN A 240 -16.07 -18.48 7.42
CA ASN A 240 -16.91 -17.36 7.87
C ASN A 240 -17.28 -16.39 6.72
N PRO A 241 -18.20 -16.80 5.83
CA PRO A 241 -18.55 -16.02 4.65
C PRO A 241 -19.11 -14.63 4.99
N ALA A 242 -19.79 -14.48 6.12
CA ALA A 242 -20.36 -13.19 6.53
C ALA A 242 -19.26 -12.16 6.82
N GLN A 243 -18.23 -12.54 7.59
CA GLN A 243 -17.11 -11.65 7.91
C GLN A 243 -16.28 -11.32 6.66
N MET A 244 -15.98 -12.33 5.85
CA MET A 244 -15.26 -12.17 4.59
C MET A 244 -16.00 -11.20 3.65
N ASN A 245 -17.31 -11.42 3.43
CA ASN A 245 -18.13 -10.54 2.59
C ASN A 245 -18.25 -9.12 3.15
N ALA A 246 -18.25 -8.93 4.47
CA ALA A 246 -18.26 -7.60 5.07
C ALA A 246 -16.97 -6.83 4.73
N ARG A 247 -15.79 -7.48 4.81
CA ARG A 247 -14.52 -6.86 4.37
C ARG A 247 -14.55 -6.48 2.90
N VAL A 248 -15.05 -7.38 2.05
CA VAL A 248 -15.18 -7.13 0.60
C VAL A 248 -16.09 -5.94 0.33
N GLY A 249 -17.22 -5.83 1.04
CA GLY A 249 -18.14 -4.70 0.93
C GLY A 249 -17.47 -3.37 1.25
N TYR A 250 -16.72 -3.27 2.36
CA TYR A 250 -15.97 -2.06 2.69
C TYR A 250 -14.91 -1.72 1.64
N TYR A 251 -14.17 -2.73 1.17
CA TYR A 251 -13.14 -2.54 0.14
C TYR A 251 -13.73 -1.98 -1.17
N GLN A 252 -14.82 -2.58 -1.66
CA GLN A 252 -15.51 -2.11 -2.85
C GLN A 252 -16.03 -0.68 -2.68
N GLN A 253 -16.62 -0.36 -1.52
CA GLN A 253 -17.09 0.98 -1.20
C GLN A 253 -15.94 2.01 -1.19
N TYR A 254 -14.78 1.67 -0.63
CA TYR A 254 -13.65 2.59 -0.55
C TYR A 254 -12.94 2.76 -1.91
N CYS A 255 -12.82 1.68 -2.70
CA CYS A 255 -12.37 1.77 -4.09
C CYS A 255 -13.27 2.69 -4.91
N GLN A 256 -14.59 2.61 -4.74
CA GLN A 256 -15.54 3.51 -5.39
C GLN A 256 -15.31 4.98 -4.98
N GLN A 257 -15.10 5.26 -3.68
CA GLN A 257 -14.81 6.62 -3.20
C GLN A 257 -13.49 7.18 -3.74
N PHE A 258 -12.49 6.32 -3.99
CA PHE A 258 -11.21 6.71 -4.55
C PHE A 258 -11.18 6.72 -6.09
N GLY A 259 -12.29 6.33 -6.73
CA GLY A 259 -12.39 6.27 -8.19
C GLY A 259 -11.42 5.26 -8.80
N VAL A 260 -11.21 4.12 -8.15
CA VAL A 260 -10.31 3.05 -8.61
C VAL A 260 -11.06 1.73 -8.76
N ASP A 261 -10.72 0.95 -9.79
CA ASP A 261 -11.25 -0.40 -9.96
C ASP A 261 -10.71 -1.31 -8.84
N PRO A 262 -11.58 -2.10 -8.15
CA PRO A 262 -11.17 -2.96 -7.04
C PRO A 262 -10.30 -4.14 -7.48
N GLY A 263 -10.21 -4.44 -8.77
CA GLY A 263 -9.50 -5.58 -9.30
C GLY A 263 -10.28 -6.88 -9.16
N SER A 264 -9.57 -7.99 -9.40
CA SER A 264 -10.10 -9.36 -9.30
C SER A 264 -9.74 -10.01 -7.96
N ASN A 265 -10.18 -11.26 -7.77
CA ASN A 265 -9.86 -12.09 -6.60
C ASN A 265 -10.21 -11.42 -5.26
N LEU A 266 -11.43 -10.88 -5.16
CA LEU A 266 -11.85 -10.13 -3.97
C LEU A 266 -12.13 -11.02 -2.76
N THR A 267 -12.52 -12.27 -2.99
CA THR A 267 -12.93 -13.21 -1.95
C THR A 267 -11.86 -14.25 -1.68
N CYS A 268 -11.94 -14.86 -0.50
CA CYS A 268 -11.33 -16.12 -0.15
C CYS A 268 -12.39 -16.97 0.56
#